data_AF-A0A2N5KL79-F1
#
_entry.id   AF-A0A2N5KL79-F1
#
_cell.length_a   1.000
_cell.length_b   1.000
_cell.length_c   1.000
_cell.angle_alpha   90.00
_cell.angle_beta   90.00
_cell.angle_gamma   90.00
#
_symmetry.space_group_name_H-M   'P 1'
#
loop_
_entity.id
_entity.type
_entity.pdbx_description
1 polymer ?
#
loop_
_entity_poly.entity_id
_entity_poly.type
_entity_poly.pdbx_seq_one_letter_code
_entity_poly.pdbx_strand_id
1 'polypeptide(L)'
;MPRSCTVCAHPKRDEIDRALVGGEPNRRIAARCDVTERAVRNHKAGHLPAKLVVAEKASEVARADALLEQVQDLQRRAHAILDKAEEAGELRVALSAIREARGNLELLARLMGELDERAPQVNVLVSPEWLELRATIVTALEPHPRARESVLRAIEGGGSG
;
A
#
# COMPACT_ATOMS: atom_id res chain seq x y z
N MET A 1 14.02 19.85 -31.73
CA MET A 1 13.01 18.80 -32.04
C MET A 1 12.81 17.94 -30.80
N PRO A 2 11.58 17.66 -30.36
CA PRO A 2 11.36 16.72 -29.28
C PRO A 2 11.91 15.35 -29.70
N ARG A 3 12.78 14.76 -28.87
CA ARG A 3 13.29 13.42 -29.12
C ARG A 3 12.12 12.44 -29.05
N SER A 4 11.86 11.70 -30.14
CA SER A 4 10.93 10.58 -30.13
C SER A 4 11.36 9.58 -29.05
N CYS A 5 10.42 9.10 -28.25
CA CYS A 5 10.73 8.13 -27.19
C CYS A 5 11.21 6.82 -27.81
N THR A 6 12.42 6.38 -27.44
CA THR A 6 13.03 5.15 -27.96
C THR A 6 12.30 3.90 -27.49
N VAL A 7 11.62 3.93 -26.34
CA VAL A 7 10.80 2.82 -25.83
C VAL A 7 9.51 2.69 -26.63
N CYS A 8 8.87 3.80 -27.03
CA CYS A 8 7.70 3.77 -27.90
C CYS A 8 7.99 3.15 -29.28
N ALA A 9 9.20 3.36 -29.79
CA ALA A 9 9.66 2.80 -31.07
C ALA A 9 10.32 1.41 -30.91
N HIS A 10 10.40 0.88 -29.70
CA HIS A 10 11.09 -0.38 -29.44
C HIS A 10 10.26 -1.59 -29.88
N PRO A 11 10.84 -2.60 -30.56
CA PRO A 11 10.10 -3.80 -31.01
C PRO A 11 9.42 -4.58 -29.87
N LYS A 12 9.99 -4.49 -28.66
CA LYS A 12 9.46 -5.13 -27.44
C LYS A 12 8.71 -4.16 -26.53
N ARG A 13 8.11 -3.10 -27.07
CA ARG A 13 7.37 -2.11 -26.28
C ARG A 13 6.37 -2.76 -25.32
N ASP A 14 5.56 -3.71 -25.80
CA ASP A 14 4.54 -4.35 -24.97
C ASP A 14 5.13 -5.14 -23.79
N GLU A 15 6.33 -5.71 -23.94
CA GLU A 15 7.05 -6.37 -22.85
C GLU A 15 7.52 -5.34 -21.81
N ILE A 16 8.04 -4.20 -22.28
CA ILE A 16 8.49 -3.10 -21.42
C ILE A 16 7.30 -2.50 -20.67
N ASP A 17 6.17 -2.26 -21.35
CA ASP A 17 4.94 -1.71 -20.76
C ASP A 17 4.41 -2.65 -19.66
N ARG A 18 4.36 -3.97 -19.93
CA ARG A 18 3.97 -4.97 -18.93
C ARG A 18 4.93 -5.02 -17.74
N ALA A 19 6.24 -5.01 -17.98
CA ALA A 19 7.24 -5.03 -16.91
C ALA A 19 7.18 -3.77 -16.02
N LEU A 20 6.95 -2.61 -16.63
CA LEU A 20 6.79 -1.34 -15.95
C LEU A 20 5.55 -1.30 -15.04
N VAL A 21 4.46 -1.86 -15.55
CA VAL A 21 3.18 -1.94 -14.85
C VAL A 21 3.24 -2.95 -13.70
N GLY A 22 3.89 -4.10 -13.89
CA GLY A 22 4.17 -5.08 -12.83
C GLY A 22 5.26 -4.67 -11.82
N GLY A 23 5.72 -3.41 -11.85
CA GLY A 23 6.62 -2.87 -10.83
C GLY A 23 8.09 -3.29 -10.94
N GLU A 24 8.52 -3.89 -12.05
CA GLU A 24 9.92 -4.29 -12.22
C GLU A 24 10.86 -3.05 -12.19
N PRO A 25 12.03 -3.11 -11.53
CA PRO A 25 12.95 -1.98 -11.47
C PRO A 25 13.40 -1.51 -12.86
N ASN A 26 13.28 -0.20 -13.14
CA ASN A 26 13.62 0.40 -14.44
C ASN A 26 15.01 0.00 -14.95
N ARG A 27 16.00 -0.13 -14.05
CA ARG A 27 17.37 -0.56 -14.39
C ARG A 27 17.44 -1.99 -14.96
N ARG A 28 16.60 -2.89 -14.45
CA ARG A 28 16.56 -4.29 -14.89
C ARG A 28 15.88 -4.42 -16.26
N ILE A 29 14.78 -3.69 -16.44
CA ILE A 29 14.09 -3.57 -17.74
C ILE A 29 15.05 -2.99 -18.79
N ALA A 30 15.74 -1.91 -18.45
CA ALA A 30 16.73 -1.27 -19.31
C ALA A 30 17.83 -2.24 -19.77
N ALA A 31 18.41 -3.01 -18.84
CA ALA A 31 19.45 -3.98 -19.15
C ALA A 31 18.97 -5.13 -20.07
N ARG A 32 17.74 -5.64 -19.88
CA ARG A 32 17.18 -6.73 -20.69
C ARG A 32 16.76 -6.28 -22.09
N CYS A 33 16.30 -5.04 -22.22
CA CYS A 33 15.72 -4.51 -23.45
C CYS A 33 16.68 -3.59 -24.22
N ASP A 34 17.96 -3.54 -23.85
CA ASP A 34 18.99 -2.72 -24.50
C ASP A 34 18.57 -1.24 -24.70
N VAL A 35 17.96 -0.68 -23.66
CA VAL A 35 17.56 0.74 -23.61
C VAL A 35 18.10 1.38 -22.34
N THR A 36 18.20 2.71 -22.32
CA THR A 36 18.68 3.40 -21.11
C THR A 36 17.61 3.45 -20.02
N GLU A 37 18.00 3.35 -18.74
CA GLU A 37 17.10 3.55 -17.59
C GLU A 37 16.31 4.85 -17.71
N ARG A 38 16.98 5.93 -18.15
CA ARG A 38 16.35 7.24 -18.36
C ARG A 38 15.23 7.19 -19.39
N ALA A 39 15.41 6.43 -20.48
CA ALA A 39 14.36 6.25 -21.48
C ALA A 39 13.16 5.49 -20.91
N VAL A 40 13.39 4.42 -20.14
CA VAL A 40 12.36 3.63 -19.46
C VAL A 40 11.57 4.50 -18.47
N ARG A 41 12.26 5.30 -17.67
CA ARG A 41 11.63 6.22 -16.70
C ARG A 41 10.79 7.31 -17.37
N ASN A 42 11.32 7.95 -18.42
CA ASN A 42 10.57 8.97 -19.16
C ASN A 42 9.35 8.36 -19.86
N HIS A 43 9.48 7.15 -20.39
CA HIS A 43 8.38 6.41 -20.99
C HIS A 43 7.29 6.09 -19.96
N LYS A 44 7.68 5.59 -18.77
CA LYS A 44 6.75 5.36 -17.64
C LYS A 44 5.97 6.62 -17.27
N ALA A 45 6.63 7.77 -17.25
CA ALA A 45 6.03 9.03 -16.83
C ALA A 45 5.08 9.66 -17.87
N GLY A 46 5.35 9.48 -19.17
CA GLY A 46 4.65 10.22 -20.21
C GLY A 46 3.81 9.37 -21.17
N HIS A 47 4.18 8.11 -21.40
CA HIS A 47 3.67 7.33 -22.54
C HIS A 47 3.11 5.95 -22.17
N LEU A 48 3.19 5.56 -20.90
CA LEU A 48 2.63 4.30 -20.43
C LEU A 48 1.09 4.34 -20.55
N PRO A 49 0.45 3.40 -21.27
CA PRO A 49 -1.00 3.41 -21.46
C PRO A 49 -1.74 3.33 -20.12
N ALA A 50 -2.57 4.34 -19.81
CA ALA A 50 -3.34 4.39 -18.57
C ALA A 50 -4.22 3.14 -18.36
N LYS A 51 -4.75 2.57 -19.45
CA LYS A 51 -5.55 1.33 -19.40
C LYS A 51 -4.76 0.14 -18.86
N LEU A 52 -3.46 0.03 -19.15
CA LEU A 52 -2.63 -1.06 -18.63
C LEU A 52 -2.38 -0.90 -17.13
N VAL A 53 -2.13 0.33 -16.67
CA VAL A 53 -1.98 0.64 -15.25
C VAL A 53 -3.26 0.29 -14.47
N VAL A 54 -4.43 0.66 -15.01
CA VAL A 54 -5.72 0.33 -14.40
C VAL A 54 -5.95 -1.19 -14.40
N ALA A 55 -5.65 -1.88 -15.50
CA ALA A 55 -5.84 -3.32 -15.59
C ALA A 55 -4.96 -4.09 -14.60
N GLU A 56 -3.70 -3.70 -14.40
CA GLU A 56 -2.85 -4.36 -13.41
C GLU A 56 -3.31 -4.08 -11.99
N LYS A 57 -3.69 -2.84 -11.66
CA LYS A 57 -4.29 -2.54 -10.34
C LYS A 57 -5.52 -3.39 -10.08
N ALA A 58 -6.39 -3.54 -11.08
CA ALA A 58 -7.55 -4.43 -10.96
C ALA A 58 -7.15 -5.90 -10.77
N SER A 59 -6.11 -6.36 -11.47
CA SER A 59 -5.55 -7.70 -11.27
C SER A 59 -4.91 -7.88 -9.89
N GLU A 60 -4.22 -6.87 -9.34
CA GLU A 60 -3.65 -6.91 -8.00
C GLU A 60 -4.75 -7.02 -6.94
N VAL A 61 -5.80 -6.21 -7.06
CA VAL A 61 -6.99 -6.29 -6.18
C VAL A 61 -7.64 -7.67 -6.29
N ALA A 62 -7.89 -8.17 -7.49
CA ALA A 62 -8.51 -9.49 -7.67
C ALA A 62 -7.65 -10.63 -7.08
N ARG A 63 -6.31 -10.54 -7.17
CA ARG A 63 -5.40 -11.51 -6.52
C ARG A 63 -5.47 -11.41 -5.00
N ALA A 64 -5.57 -10.20 -4.45
CA ALA A 64 -5.74 -9.99 -3.01
C ALA A 64 -7.07 -10.56 -2.52
N ASP A 65 -8.17 -10.32 -3.24
CA ASP A 65 -9.50 -10.87 -2.94
C ASP A 65 -9.49 -12.40 -2.98
N ALA A 66 -8.86 -13.00 -4.00
CA ALA A 66 -8.74 -14.45 -4.10
C ALA A 66 -7.91 -15.06 -2.96
N LEU A 67 -6.91 -14.35 -2.45
CA LEU A 67 -6.15 -14.79 -1.27
C LEU A 67 -7.00 -14.70 0.00
N LEU A 68 -7.76 -13.61 0.16
CA LEU A 68 -8.67 -13.44 1.28
C LEU A 68 -9.72 -14.56 1.32
N GLU A 69 -10.31 -14.89 0.16
CA GLU A 69 -11.28 -15.98 0.03
C GLU A 69 -10.68 -17.34 0.44
N GLN A 70 -9.43 -17.62 0.07
CA GLN A 70 -8.73 -18.84 0.48
C GLN A 70 -8.54 -18.93 2.00
N VAL A 71 -8.17 -17.82 2.67
CA VAL A 71 -8.02 -17.81 4.14
C VAL A 71 -9.37 -17.97 4.83
N GLN A 72 -10.43 -17.33 4.32
CA GLN A 72 -11.79 -17.53 4.83
C GLN A 72 -12.26 -18.99 4.68
N ASP A 73 -11.90 -19.65 3.58
CA ASP A 73 -12.20 -21.08 3.40
C ASP A 73 -11.48 -21.96 4.42
N LEU A 74 -10.18 -21.71 4.63
CA LEU A 74 -9.41 -22.40 5.67
C LEU A 74 -10.03 -22.19 7.06
N GLN A 75 -10.52 -20.99 7.37
CA GLN A 75 -11.20 -20.70 8.62
C GLN A 75 -12.48 -21.54 8.79
N ARG A 76 -13.34 -21.58 7.75
CA ARG A 76 -14.56 -22.41 7.77
C ARG A 76 -14.23 -23.89 7.98
N ARG A 77 -13.19 -24.39 7.32
CA ARG A 77 -12.74 -25.78 7.45
C ARG A 77 -12.19 -26.09 8.84
N ALA A 78 -11.43 -25.16 9.44
CA ALA A 78 -10.94 -25.30 10.81
C ALA A 78 -12.10 -25.40 11.82
N HIS A 79 -13.14 -24.56 11.67
CA HIS A 79 -14.36 -24.65 12.49
C HIS A 79 -15.11 -25.96 12.27
N ALA A 80 -15.29 -26.42 11.03
CA ALA A 80 -15.96 -27.69 10.77
C ALA A 80 -15.22 -28.92 11.36
N ILE A 81 -13.89 -28.85 11.48
CA ILE A 81 -13.09 -29.87 12.17
C ILE A 81 -13.28 -29.77 13.68
N LEU A 82 -13.31 -28.54 14.22
CA LEU A 82 -13.56 -28.29 15.62
C LEU A 82 -14.92 -28.87 16.06
N ASP A 83 -15.99 -28.55 15.34
CA ASP A 83 -17.34 -29.03 15.65
C ASP A 83 -17.39 -30.56 15.74
N LYS A 84 -16.82 -31.24 14.74
CA LYS A 84 -16.74 -32.72 14.72
C LYS A 84 -15.89 -33.29 15.85
N ALA A 85 -14.79 -32.64 16.21
CA ALA A 85 -13.94 -33.07 17.30
C ALA A 85 -14.61 -32.89 18.66
N GLU A 86 -15.38 -31.82 18.85
CA GLU A 86 -16.18 -31.58 20.05
C GLU A 86 -17.31 -32.62 20.17
N GLU A 87 -18.05 -32.89 19.09
CA GLU A 87 -19.08 -33.93 19.05
C GLU A 87 -18.52 -35.33 19.38
N ALA A 88 -17.32 -35.65 18.87
CA ALA A 88 -16.65 -36.93 19.11
C ALA A 88 -15.92 -37.00 20.46
N GLY A 89 -15.83 -35.90 21.21
CA GLY A 89 -15.06 -35.82 22.46
C GLY A 89 -13.54 -35.88 22.26
N GLU A 90 -13.05 -35.65 21.05
CA GLU A 90 -11.63 -35.66 20.70
C GLU A 90 -10.95 -34.32 21.06
N LEU A 91 -10.84 -34.05 22.36
CA LEU A 91 -10.39 -32.74 22.88
C LEU A 91 -9.00 -32.30 22.38
N ARG A 92 -8.09 -33.24 22.06
CA ARG A 92 -6.78 -32.89 21.48
C ARG A 92 -6.91 -32.35 20.06
N VAL A 93 -7.79 -32.94 19.25
CA VAL A 93 -8.06 -32.48 17.88
C VAL A 93 -8.78 -31.13 17.94
N ALA A 94 -9.73 -30.97 18.87
CA ALA A 94 -10.41 -29.70 19.11
C ALA A 94 -9.42 -28.57 19.45
N LEU A 95 -8.49 -28.80 20.39
CA LEU A 95 -7.44 -27.82 20.73
C LEU A 95 -6.54 -27.48 19.53
N SER A 96 -6.25 -28.46 18.67
CA SER A 96 -5.47 -28.21 17.45
C SER A 96 -6.26 -27.35 16.45
N ALA A 97 -7.54 -27.66 16.24
CA ALA A 97 -8.40 -26.89 15.35
C ALA A 97 -8.58 -25.44 15.83
N ILE A 98 -8.74 -25.23 17.15
CA ILE A 98 -8.80 -23.88 17.76
C ILE A 98 -7.51 -23.10 17.49
N ARG A 99 -6.34 -23.75 17.56
CA ARG A 99 -5.06 -23.09 17.28
C ARG A 99 -4.98 -22.60 15.83
N GLU A 100 -5.34 -23.45 14.87
CA GLU A 100 -5.35 -23.07 13.46
C GLU A 100 -6.39 -21.98 13.17
N ALA A 101 -7.58 -22.08 13.76
CA ALA A 101 -8.62 -21.05 13.63
C ALA A 101 -8.17 -19.69 14.19
N ARG A 102 -7.42 -19.67 15.30
CA ARG A 102 -6.81 -18.44 15.83
C ARG A 102 -5.75 -17.87 14.88
N GLY A 103 -4.90 -18.71 14.31
CA GLY A 103 -3.86 -18.28 13.36
C GLY A 103 -4.44 -17.68 12.08
N ASN A 104 -5.51 -18.28 11.56
CA ASN A 104 -6.25 -17.74 10.42
C ASN A 104 -6.91 -16.39 10.74
N LEU A 105 -7.51 -16.22 11.93
CA LEU A 105 -8.06 -14.93 12.36
C LEU A 105 -7.00 -13.83 12.43
N GLU A 106 -5.82 -14.14 12.97
CA GLU A 106 -4.69 -13.21 13.01
C GLU A 106 -4.24 -12.82 11.58
N LEU A 107 -4.17 -13.80 10.68
CA LEU A 107 -3.83 -13.54 9.28
C LEU A 107 -4.89 -12.66 8.59
N LEU A 108 -6.17 -12.95 8.79
CA LEU A 108 -7.27 -12.13 8.26
C LEU A 108 -7.19 -10.69 8.77
N ALA A 109 -6.99 -10.51 10.08
CA ALA A 109 -6.92 -9.18 10.67
C ALA A 109 -5.67 -8.41 10.20
N ARG A 110 -4.55 -9.08 9.91
CA ARG A 110 -3.39 -8.46 9.23
C ARG A 110 -3.69 -8.08 7.78
N LEU A 111 -4.35 -8.95 7.02
CA LEU A 111 -4.71 -8.68 5.62
C LEU A 111 -5.72 -7.54 5.48
N MET A 112 -6.63 -7.38 6.44
CA MET A 112 -7.61 -6.28 6.50
C MET A 112 -7.02 -4.97 7.06
N GLY A 113 -5.76 -4.98 7.51
CA GLY A 113 -5.11 -3.82 8.13
C GLY A 113 -5.59 -3.50 9.55
N GLU A 114 -6.35 -4.39 10.19
CA GLU A 114 -6.82 -4.23 11.57
C GLU A 114 -5.73 -4.54 12.61
N LEU A 115 -4.77 -5.41 12.24
CA LEU A 115 -3.54 -5.68 12.99
C LEU A 115 -2.35 -5.09 12.27
N ASP A 116 -2.36 -3.79 12.03
CA ASP A 116 -1.21 -3.10 11.44
C ASP A 116 -0.21 -2.70 12.54
N GLU A 117 0.69 -3.61 12.92
CA GLU A 117 1.88 -3.28 13.75
C GLU A 117 2.82 -2.30 13.03
N ARG A 118 2.60 -2.08 11.72
CA ARG A 118 3.31 -1.12 10.87
C ARG A 118 2.41 0.03 10.44
N ALA A 119 1.33 0.32 11.17
CA ALA A 119 0.67 1.61 11.02
C ALA A 119 1.80 2.65 11.05
N PRO A 120 2.04 3.38 9.95
CA PRO A 120 3.13 4.34 9.94
C PRO A 120 2.81 5.26 11.10
N GLN A 121 3.69 5.34 12.09
CA GLN A 121 3.73 6.52 12.94
C GLN A 121 4.03 7.65 11.96
N VAL A 122 2.97 8.22 11.38
CA VAL A 122 3.05 9.38 10.53
C VAL A 122 3.60 10.42 11.48
N ASN A 123 4.90 10.67 11.35
CA ASN A 123 5.54 11.75 12.06
C ASN A 123 5.00 13.01 11.40
N VAL A 124 3.82 13.45 11.85
CA VAL A 124 3.06 14.59 11.31
C VAL A 124 3.96 15.81 11.25
N LEU A 125 4.96 15.91 12.14
CA LEU A 125 5.96 16.97 12.16
C LEU A 125 6.80 17.11 10.88
N VAL A 126 6.90 16.08 10.04
CA VAL A 126 7.75 16.06 8.83
C VAL A 126 6.96 15.83 7.53
N SER A 127 5.63 15.72 7.61
CA SER A 127 4.79 15.63 6.41
C SER A 127 4.87 16.95 5.62
N PRO A 128 5.15 16.90 4.29
CA PRO A 128 5.12 18.08 3.44
C PRO A 128 3.78 18.83 3.53
N GLU A 129 2.68 18.10 3.61
CA GLU A 129 1.32 18.62 3.74
C GLU A 129 1.13 19.38 5.07
N TRP A 130 1.73 18.88 6.16
CA TRP A 130 1.73 19.58 7.45
C TRP A 130 2.57 20.86 7.42
N LEU A 131 3.72 20.85 6.73
CA LEU A 131 4.55 22.04 6.56
C LEU A 131 3.82 23.12 5.74
N GLU A 132 3.12 22.74 4.67
CA GLU A 132 2.29 23.64 3.87
C GLU A 132 1.14 24.23 4.68
N LEU A 133 0.43 23.41 5.46
CA LEU A 133 -0.64 23.88 6.33
C LEU A 133 -0.13 24.83 7.40
N ARG A 134 0.99 24.52 8.06
CA ARG A 134 1.63 25.38 9.06
C ARG A 134 2.05 26.71 8.46
N ALA A 135 2.67 26.71 7.28
CA ALA A 135 3.04 27.94 6.58
C ALA A 135 1.80 28.79 6.26
N THR A 136 0.75 28.17 5.73
CA THR A 136 -0.53 28.83 5.43
C THR A 136 -1.15 29.49 6.65
N ILE A 137 -1.20 28.77 7.79
CA ILE A 137 -1.72 29.29 9.06
C ILE A 137 -0.88 30.48 9.55
N VAL A 138 0.45 30.37 9.53
CA VAL A 138 1.33 31.46 9.98
C VAL A 138 1.17 32.70 9.11
N THR A 139 1.15 32.55 7.78
CA THR A 139 0.95 33.67 6.85
C THR A 139 -0.43 34.31 7.03
N ALA A 140 -1.49 33.53 7.24
CA ALA A 140 -2.83 34.06 7.48
C ALA A 140 -2.93 34.87 8.79
N LEU A 141 -2.06 34.59 9.77
CA LEU A 141 -2.02 35.27 11.07
C LEU A 141 -1.14 36.52 11.09
N GLU A 142 -0.32 36.77 10.08
CA GLU A 142 0.56 37.96 10.00
C GLU A 142 -0.18 39.30 10.17
N PRO A 143 -1.36 39.52 9.54
CA PRO A 143 -2.11 40.76 9.71
C PRO A 143 -2.81 40.87 11.08
N HIS A 144 -2.80 39.81 11.90
CA HIS A 144 -3.59 39.71 13.14
C HIS A 144 -2.71 39.39 14.37
N PRO A 145 -1.94 40.36 14.91
CA PRO A 145 -0.94 40.12 15.94
C PRO A 145 -1.47 39.49 17.23
N ARG A 146 -2.69 39.88 17.67
CA ARG A 146 -3.33 39.31 18.85
C ARG A 146 -3.74 37.85 18.66
N ALA A 147 -4.25 37.50 17.48
CA ALA A 147 -4.63 36.12 17.15
C ALA A 147 -3.39 35.22 17.07
N ARG A 148 -2.31 35.72 16.47
CA ARG A 148 -1.01 35.03 16.44
C ARG A 148 -0.50 34.72 17.85
N GLU A 149 -0.57 35.67 18.78
CA GLU A 149 -0.13 35.47 20.16
C GLU A 149 -0.99 34.44 20.91
N SER A 150 -2.31 34.46 20.72
CA SER A 150 -3.20 33.45 21.31
C SER A 150 -2.89 32.03 20.81
N VAL A 151 -2.61 31.87 19.51
CA VAL A 151 -2.26 30.58 18.92
C VAL A 151 -0.91 30.07 19.45
N LEU A 152 0.10 30.93 19.54
CA LEU A 152 1.42 30.56 20.09
C LEU A 152 1.31 30.06 21.54
N ARG A 153 0.57 30.78 22.40
CA ARG A 153 0.36 30.37 23.79
C ARG A 153 -0.36 29.02 23.90
N ALA A 154 -1.34 28.75 23.02
CA ALA A 154 -2.04 27.47 23.00
C ALA A 154 -1.12 26.31 22.60
N ILE A 155 -0.21 26.54 21.65
CA ILE A 155 0.76 25.53 21.19
C ILE A 155 1.81 25.25 22.28
N GLU A 156 2.34 26.29 22.93
CA GLU A 156 3.30 26.15 24.04
C GLU A 156 2.70 25.43 25.25
N GLY A 157 1.40 25.62 25.52
CA GLY A 157 0.70 24.92 26.59
C GLY A 157 0.36 23.44 26.31
N GLY A 158 0.37 23.02 25.04
CA GLY A 158 0.03 21.65 24.63
C GLY A 158 1.21 20.67 24.54
N GLY A 159 2.45 21.15 24.68
CA GLY A 159 3.68 20.35 24.49
C GLY A 159 4.20 19.59 25.73
N SER A 160 3.47 19.58 26.84
CA SER A 160 3.88 18.97 28.12
C SER A 160 3.06 17.73 28.51
N GLY A 161 2.42 17.06 27.54
CA GLY A 161 1.61 15.84 27.74
C GLY A 161 2.15 14.66 26.96
#